data_AF-A0A8J8K483-F1
#
_entry.id   AF-A0A8J8K483-F1
#
_cell.length_a   1.000
_cell.length_b   1.000
_cell.length_c   1.000
_cell.angle_alpha   90.00
_cell.angle_beta   90.00
_cell.angle_gamma   90.00
#
_symmetry.space_group_name_H-M   'P 1'
#
loop_
_entity.id
_entity.type
_entity.pdbx_description
1 polymer ?
#
loop_
_entity_poly.entity_id
_entity_poly.type
_entity_poly.pdbx_seq_one_letter_code
_entity_poly.pdbx_strand_id
1 'polypeptide(L)'
;MRERDALRVIEEKCCASKPLTHVNVEGVTVDAYDENTGTAYLVTSRGTLECKLGRAVRLVGKVPKVVLAVTEGEVPEDVVETAKRVGVGVAKVEEDGLKFVVEPEEHDVEPSVEPLKVSDEVLEVLKTIADERRATILRLLEQGDECLCNIADALGDSEPAVSYHLQRLREVGLVRRRPEGKRVYYGLTRKGRAVVELLHRLRETIEG
;
A
#
# COMPACT_ATOMS: atom_id res chain seq x y z
N MET A 1 6.03 -0.22 -31.63
CA MET A 1 6.39 0.51 -30.40
C MET A 1 7.24 -0.42 -29.54
N ARG A 2 8.31 0.06 -28.89
CA ARG A 2 9.12 -0.83 -28.03
C ARG A 2 8.34 -1.15 -26.74
N GLU A 3 8.58 -2.33 -26.17
CA GLU A 3 7.94 -2.79 -24.93
C GLU A 3 8.05 -1.78 -23.78
N ARG A 4 9.22 -1.16 -23.60
CA ARG A 4 9.45 -0.12 -22.58
C ARG A 4 8.57 1.12 -22.77
N ASP A 5 8.30 1.51 -24.02
CA ASP A 5 7.47 2.68 -24.32
C ASP A 5 5.99 2.33 -24.12
N ALA A 6 5.59 1.10 -24.45
CA ALA A 6 4.23 0.61 -24.20
C ALA A 6 3.90 0.54 -22.71
N LEU A 7 4.86 0.11 -21.89
CA LEU A 7 4.73 0.08 -20.44
C LEU A 7 4.51 1.48 -19.85
N ARG A 8 5.22 2.51 -20.35
CA ARG A 8 5.00 3.90 -19.96
C ARG A 8 3.60 4.41 -20.31
N VAL A 9 3.11 4.07 -21.49
CA VAL A 9 1.73 4.41 -21.89
C VAL A 9 0.73 3.82 -20.90
N ILE A 10 0.92 2.56 -20.49
CA ILE A 10 0.05 1.88 -19.52
C ILE A 10 0.17 2.54 -18.13
N GLU A 11 1.38 2.87 -17.66
CA GLU A 11 1.59 3.57 -16.38
C GLU A 11 0.93 4.95 -16.35
N GLU A 12 1.23 5.78 -17.34
CA GLU A 12 0.85 7.20 -17.37
C GLU A 12 -0.62 7.42 -17.72
N LYS A 13 -1.20 6.55 -18.56
CA LYS A 13 -2.55 6.75 -19.12
C LYS A 13 -3.58 5.75 -18.62
N CYS A 14 -3.18 4.68 -17.93
CA CYS A 14 -4.10 3.68 -17.36
C CYS A 14 -4.05 3.58 -15.82
N CYS A 15 -3.55 4.61 -15.13
CA CYS A 15 -3.62 4.78 -13.67
C CYS A 15 -2.89 3.71 -12.83
N ALA A 16 -1.82 3.09 -13.34
CA ALA A 16 -1.03 2.16 -12.53
C ALA A 16 -0.34 2.89 -11.37
N SER A 17 -0.53 2.42 -10.14
CA SER A 17 -0.10 3.09 -8.91
C SER A 17 1.39 2.88 -8.56
N LYS A 18 2.12 1.98 -9.23
CA LYS A 18 3.50 1.61 -8.88
C LYS A 18 4.40 1.41 -10.12
N PRO A 19 5.71 1.71 -10.02
CA PRO A 19 6.67 1.51 -11.11
C PRO A 19 6.84 0.03 -11.46
N LEU A 20 6.89 -0.26 -12.76
CA LEU A 20 6.84 -1.62 -13.29
C LEU A 20 8.14 -2.42 -13.11
N THR A 21 8.04 -3.49 -12.34
CA THR A 21 8.87 -4.70 -12.50
C THR A 21 7.99 -5.91 -12.27
N HIS A 22 7.94 -6.84 -13.24
CA HIS A 22 7.41 -8.21 -13.15
C HIS A 22 6.64 -8.49 -11.85
N VAL A 23 5.36 -8.12 -11.81
CA VAL A 23 4.55 -8.29 -10.59
C VAL A 23 4.04 -9.71 -10.57
N ASN A 24 4.26 -10.44 -9.47
CA ASN A 24 3.61 -11.73 -9.30
C ASN A 24 2.18 -11.48 -8.83
N VAL A 25 1.21 -11.82 -9.68
CA VAL A 25 -0.21 -11.76 -9.38
C VAL A 25 -0.76 -13.17 -9.46
N GLU A 26 -1.23 -13.72 -8.34
CA GLU A 26 -1.87 -15.04 -8.30
C GLU A 26 -1.01 -16.18 -8.89
N GLY A 27 0.31 -16.09 -8.67
CA GLY A 27 1.31 -17.05 -9.16
C GLY A 27 1.72 -16.84 -10.62
N VAL A 28 1.22 -15.80 -11.29
CA VAL A 28 1.55 -15.46 -12.67
C VAL A 28 2.28 -14.11 -12.69
N THR A 29 3.46 -14.09 -13.30
CA THR A 29 4.16 -12.82 -13.51
C THR A 29 3.46 -12.01 -14.60
N VAL A 30 3.08 -10.78 -14.31
CA VAL A 30 2.47 -9.83 -15.25
C VAL A 30 3.40 -8.64 -15.50
N ASP A 31 3.20 -7.98 -16.63
CA ASP A 31 4.02 -6.83 -17.00
C ASP A 31 3.57 -5.57 -16.26
N ALA A 32 2.26 -5.40 -16.02
CA ALA A 32 1.66 -4.35 -15.19
C ALA A 32 0.43 -4.84 -14.40
N TYR A 33 0.12 -4.19 -13.27
CA TYR A 33 -1.12 -4.40 -12.52
C TYR A 33 -1.66 -3.07 -11.99
N ASP A 34 -2.91 -2.75 -12.30
CA ASP A 34 -3.62 -1.59 -11.74
C ASP A 34 -4.41 -2.04 -10.50
N GLU A 35 -3.95 -1.64 -9.32
CA GLU A 35 -4.59 -1.96 -8.04
C GLU A 35 -5.96 -1.30 -7.87
N ASN A 36 -6.26 -0.21 -8.58
CA ASN A 36 -7.54 0.50 -8.47
C ASN A 36 -8.66 -0.24 -9.21
N THR A 37 -8.35 -0.76 -10.41
CA THR A 37 -9.32 -1.47 -11.25
C THR A 37 -9.20 -3.00 -11.14
N GLY A 38 -8.11 -3.51 -10.54
CA GLY A 38 -7.77 -4.93 -10.53
C GLY A 38 -7.39 -5.47 -11.90
N THR A 39 -6.88 -4.63 -12.80
CA THR A 39 -6.56 -5.03 -14.17
C THR A 39 -5.10 -5.49 -14.28
N ALA A 40 -4.90 -6.73 -14.73
CA ALA A 40 -3.58 -7.26 -15.07
C ALA A 40 -3.28 -7.05 -16.55
N TYR A 41 -2.09 -6.50 -16.86
CA TYR A 41 -1.64 -6.26 -18.22
C TYR A 41 -0.44 -7.14 -18.58
N LEU A 42 -0.51 -7.75 -19.76
CA LEU A 42 0.60 -8.47 -20.38
C LEU A 42 0.94 -7.82 -21.72
N VAL A 43 2.12 -7.20 -21.81
CA VAL A 43 2.57 -6.48 -23.00
C VAL A 43 3.18 -7.48 -23.99
N THR A 44 2.70 -7.56 -25.22
CA THR A 44 3.15 -8.58 -26.17
C THR A 44 3.43 -8.00 -27.55
N SER A 45 4.27 -8.69 -28.32
CA SER A 45 4.42 -8.47 -29.76
C SER A 45 3.75 -9.59 -30.54
N ARG A 46 3.56 -9.44 -31.86
CA ARG A 46 2.95 -10.47 -32.72
C ARG A 46 3.59 -11.86 -32.56
N GLY A 47 4.92 -11.95 -32.43
CA GLY A 47 5.63 -13.23 -32.34
C GLY A 47 5.51 -13.94 -30.98
N THR A 48 5.01 -13.25 -29.94
CA THR A 48 4.87 -13.80 -28.57
C THR A 48 3.42 -13.82 -28.09
N LEU A 49 2.50 -13.37 -28.94
CA LEU A 49 1.09 -13.14 -28.65
C LEU A 49 0.37 -14.40 -28.15
N GLU A 50 0.50 -15.52 -28.86
CA GLU A 50 -0.09 -16.80 -28.45
C GLU A 50 0.48 -17.29 -27.10
N CYS A 51 1.79 -17.13 -26.90
CA CYS A 51 2.45 -17.53 -25.67
C CYS A 51 1.99 -16.67 -24.47
N LYS A 52 1.81 -15.35 -24.67
CA LYS A 52 1.29 -14.46 -23.62
C LYS A 52 -0.21 -14.66 -23.39
N LEU A 53 -0.99 -15.03 -24.41
CA LEU A 53 -2.38 -15.43 -24.24
C LEU A 53 -2.53 -16.65 -23.32
N GLY A 54 -1.69 -17.68 -23.50
CA GLY A 54 -1.67 -18.82 -22.59
C GLY A 54 -1.36 -18.47 -21.13
N ARG A 55 -0.60 -17.39 -20.89
CA ARG A 55 -0.35 -16.86 -19.54
C ARG A 55 -1.54 -16.04 -19.02
N ALA A 56 -2.13 -15.20 -19.87
CA ALA A 56 -3.31 -14.39 -19.56
C ALA A 56 -4.49 -15.26 -19.11
N VAL A 57 -4.74 -16.38 -19.77
CA VAL A 57 -5.81 -17.33 -19.40
C VAL A 57 -5.69 -17.83 -17.95
N ARG A 58 -4.47 -17.93 -17.40
CA ARG A 58 -4.27 -18.39 -16.01
C ARG A 58 -4.69 -17.38 -14.94
N LEU A 59 -4.93 -16.13 -15.35
CA LEU A 59 -5.36 -15.02 -14.50
C LEU A 59 -6.87 -14.79 -14.58
N VAL A 60 -7.53 -15.29 -15.62
CA VAL A 60 -8.99 -15.18 -15.80
C VAL A 60 -9.69 -15.77 -14.57
N GLY A 61 -10.61 -15.00 -13.97
CA GLY A 61 -11.31 -15.37 -12.74
C GLY A 61 -10.47 -15.29 -11.46
N LYS A 62 -9.18 -14.93 -11.53
CA LYS A 62 -8.32 -14.66 -10.37
C LYS A 62 -8.05 -13.17 -10.15
N VAL A 63 -8.23 -12.37 -11.20
CA VAL A 63 -8.22 -10.91 -11.13
C VAL A 63 -9.46 -10.37 -11.85
N PRO A 64 -9.95 -9.17 -11.49
CA PRO A 64 -11.13 -8.58 -12.12
C PRO A 64 -11.06 -8.49 -13.64
N LYS A 65 -9.89 -8.11 -14.18
CA LYS A 65 -9.68 -7.96 -15.63
C LYS A 65 -8.28 -8.42 -16.06
N VAL A 66 -8.19 -9.00 -17.24
CA VAL A 66 -6.92 -9.37 -17.87
C VAL A 66 -6.85 -8.76 -19.27
N VAL A 67 -5.76 -8.07 -19.58
CA VAL A 67 -5.56 -7.38 -20.86
C VAL A 67 -4.21 -7.76 -21.49
N LEU A 68 -4.24 -8.18 -22.76
CA LEU A 68 -3.07 -8.28 -23.62
C LEU A 68 -2.87 -6.97 -24.38
N ALA A 69 -1.75 -6.31 -24.11
CA ALA A 69 -1.38 -5.04 -24.73
C ALA A 69 -0.39 -5.29 -25.88
N VAL A 70 -0.87 -5.24 -27.12
CA VAL A 70 -0.11 -5.58 -28.33
C VAL A 70 0.63 -4.35 -28.84
N THR A 71 1.95 -4.42 -28.89
CA THR A 71 2.80 -3.26 -29.24
C THR A 71 3.02 -3.07 -30.73
N GLU A 72 2.92 -4.15 -31.51
CA GLU A 72 3.19 -4.18 -32.95
C GLU A 72 2.39 -5.26 -33.68
N GLY A 73 1.97 -4.93 -34.90
CA GLY A 73 1.25 -5.84 -35.79
C GLY A 73 -0.27 -5.83 -35.59
N GLU A 74 -0.94 -6.60 -36.45
CA GLU A 74 -2.36 -6.88 -36.28
C GLU A 74 -2.56 -8.09 -35.39
N VAL A 75 -3.66 -8.08 -34.64
CA VAL A 75 -4.07 -9.22 -33.83
C VAL A 75 -4.69 -10.24 -34.79
N PRO A 76 -4.14 -11.46 -34.87
CA PRO A 76 -4.73 -12.53 -35.68
C PRO A 76 -6.18 -12.83 -35.27
N GLU A 77 -7.04 -13.16 -36.24
CA GLU A 77 -8.48 -13.35 -36.03
C GLU A 77 -8.78 -14.52 -35.07
N ASP A 78 -8.01 -15.59 -35.15
CA ASP A 78 -8.05 -16.75 -34.24
C ASP A 78 -7.73 -16.35 -32.79
N VAL A 79 -6.84 -15.38 -32.59
CA VAL A 79 -6.54 -14.86 -31.26
C VAL A 79 -7.66 -13.97 -30.75
N VAL A 80 -8.27 -13.16 -31.61
CA VAL A 80 -9.46 -12.36 -31.27
C VAL A 80 -10.61 -13.27 -30.82
N GLU A 81 -10.89 -14.33 -31.58
CA GLU A 81 -11.94 -15.30 -31.25
C GLU A 81 -11.64 -16.03 -29.93
N THR A 82 -10.40 -16.47 -29.75
CA THR A 82 -9.97 -17.15 -28.52
C THR A 82 -10.10 -16.22 -27.32
N ALA A 83 -9.60 -14.99 -27.42
CA ALA A 83 -9.60 -14.01 -26.34
C ALA A 83 -11.03 -13.65 -25.89
N LYS A 84 -11.96 -13.46 -26.84
CA LYS A 84 -13.39 -13.28 -26.54
C LYS A 84 -13.96 -14.47 -25.78
N ARG A 85 -13.67 -15.69 -26.23
CA ARG A 85 -14.19 -16.92 -25.60
C ARG A 85 -13.69 -17.12 -24.17
N VAL A 86 -12.48 -16.64 -23.85
CA VAL A 86 -11.87 -16.81 -22.52
C VAL A 86 -11.96 -15.55 -21.65
N GLY A 87 -12.63 -14.49 -22.10
CA GLY A 87 -12.79 -13.24 -21.35
C GLY A 87 -11.53 -12.39 -21.21
N VAL A 88 -10.52 -12.59 -22.08
CA VAL A 88 -9.28 -11.79 -22.07
C VAL A 88 -9.43 -10.59 -23.00
N GLY A 89 -9.19 -9.39 -22.49
CA GLY A 89 -9.16 -8.17 -23.29
C GLY A 89 -7.90 -8.13 -24.16
N VAL A 90 -8.03 -7.58 -25.37
CA VAL A 90 -6.89 -7.37 -26.29
C VAL A 90 -6.94 -5.94 -26.77
N ALA A 91 -5.85 -5.20 -26.54
CA ALA A 91 -5.73 -3.82 -26.96
C ALA A 91 -4.43 -3.59 -27.73
N LYS A 92 -4.48 -2.73 -28.74
CA LYS A 92 -3.27 -2.17 -29.36
C LYS A 92 -2.77 -1.00 -28.53
N VAL A 93 -1.47 -0.93 -28.31
CA VAL A 93 -0.84 0.19 -27.62
C VAL A 93 -0.57 1.32 -28.61
N GLU A 94 -1.21 2.45 -28.39
CA GLU A 94 -1.06 3.68 -29.17
C GLU A 94 -0.45 4.78 -28.29
N GLU A 95 0.04 5.88 -28.88
CA GLU A 95 0.63 6.98 -28.09
C GLU A 95 -0.37 7.57 -27.09
N ASP A 96 -1.66 7.57 -27.42
CA ASP A 96 -2.74 8.14 -26.62
C ASP A 96 -3.41 7.18 -25.63
N GLY A 97 -2.98 5.91 -25.59
CA GLY A 97 -3.49 4.92 -24.66
C GLY A 97 -3.69 3.55 -25.30
N LEU A 98 -4.67 2.81 -24.79
CA LEU A 98 -5.01 1.48 -25.27
C LEU A 98 -6.24 1.52 -26.17
N LYS A 99 -6.12 0.99 -27.39
CA LYS A 99 -7.24 0.81 -28.31
C LYS A 99 -7.69 -0.63 -28.31
N PHE A 100 -8.85 -0.89 -27.69
CA PHE A 100 -9.38 -2.25 -27.55
C PHE A 100 -9.88 -2.82 -28.89
N VAL A 101 -9.42 -4.03 -29.18
CA VAL A 101 -9.93 -4.93 -30.23
C VAL A 101 -10.92 -5.92 -29.63
N VAL A 102 -10.67 -6.33 -28.38
CA VAL A 102 -11.55 -7.13 -27.54
C VAL A 102 -11.60 -6.46 -26.18
N GLU A 103 -12.79 -6.09 -25.73
CA GLU A 103 -12.98 -5.59 -24.36
C GLU A 103 -12.78 -6.73 -23.35
N PRO A 104 -12.10 -6.50 -22.22
CA PRO A 104 -11.93 -7.52 -21.19
C PRO A 104 -13.26 -7.82 -20.50
N GLU A 105 -13.52 -9.10 -20.22
CA GLU A 105 -14.66 -9.47 -19.38
C GLU A 105 -14.35 -9.18 -17.91
N GLU A 106 -15.32 -8.56 -17.22
CA GLU A 106 -15.26 -8.33 -15.79
C GLU A 106 -15.59 -9.61 -15.04
N HIS A 107 -14.67 -10.02 -14.17
CA HIS A 107 -14.87 -11.14 -13.28
C HIS A 107 -15.10 -10.60 -11.87
N ASP A 108 -16.18 -11.04 -11.22
CA ASP A 108 -16.44 -10.81 -9.80
C ASP A 108 -15.45 -11.61 -8.96
N VAL A 109 -14.22 -11.11 -8.87
CA VAL A 109 -13.20 -11.65 -8.00
C VAL A 109 -13.43 -11.05 -6.62
N GLU A 110 -14.02 -11.82 -5.72
CA GLU A 110 -14.00 -11.47 -4.30
C GLU A 110 -12.53 -11.31 -3.89
N PRO A 111 -12.11 -10.17 -3.32
CA PRO A 111 -10.74 -9.99 -2.87
C PRO A 111 -10.40 -11.12 -1.89
N SER A 112 -9.47 -12.00 -2.30
CA SER A 112 -9.06 -13.19 -1.55
C SER A 112 -8.40 -12.87 -0.21
N VAL A 113 -8.10 -11.59 0.04
CA VAL A 113 -7.59 -11.10 1.31
C VAL A 113 -8.71 -10.33 2.01
N GLU A 114 -9.29 -10.92 3.05
CA GLU A 114 -10.04 -10.13 4.01
C GLU A 114 -9.11 -9.02 4.53
N PRO A 115 -9.46 -7.72 4.37
CA PRO A 115 -8.61 -6.66 4.86
C PRO A 115 -8.42 -6.83 6.37
N LEU A 116 -7.19 -6.60 6.84
CA LEU A 116 -6.90 -6.65 8.26
C LEU A 116 -7.88 -5.70 8.98
N LYS A 117 -8.82 -6.28 9.73
CA LYS A 117 -9.84 -5.52 10.47
C LYS A 117 -9.18 -4.80 11.64
N VAL A 118 -8.69 -3.60 11.36
CA VAL A 118 -8.12 -2.68 12.36
C VAL A 118 -9.19 -1.66 12.74
N SER A 119 -9.48 -1.49 14.03
CA SER A 119 -10.43 -0.47 14.46
C SER A 119 -9.89 0.95 14.23
N ASP A 120 -10.78 1.92 14.04
CA ASP A 120 -10.40 3.33 13.89
C ASP A 120 -9.56 3.83 15.07
N GLU A 121 -9.85 3.35 16.28
CA GLU A 121 -9.07 3.67 17.49
C GLU A 121 -7.61 3.19 17.38
N VAL A 122 -7.37 2.00 16.83
CA VAL A 122 -6.01 1.50 16.61
C VAL A 122 -5.31 2.32 15.54
N LEU A 123 -6.01 2.67 14.45
CA LEU A 123 -5.44 3.54 13.40
C LEU A 123 -5.06 4.92 13.95
N GLU A 124 -5.89 5.51 14.82
CA GLU A 124 -5.62 6.81 15.44
C GLU A 124 -4.39 6.75 16.37
N VAL A 125 -4.25 5.66 17.14
CA VAL A 125 -3.06 5.41 17.95
C VAL A 125 -1.82 5.31 17.08
N LEU A 126 -1.86 4.50 16.01
CA LEU A 126 -0.74 4.31 15.09
C LEU A 126 -0.33 5.63 14.41
N LYS A 127 -1.31 6.40 13.91
CA LYS A 127 -1.07 7.74 13.35
C LYS A 127 -0.45 8.68 14.38
N THR A 128 -0.90 8.60 15.64
CA THR A 128 -0.35 9.42 16.71
C THR A 128 1.10 9.05 16.99
N ILE A 129 1.46 7.78 17.11
CA ILE A 129 2.84 7.38 17.47
C ILE A 129 3.83 7.40 16.31
N ALA A 130 3.37 7.58 15.06
CA ALA A 130 4.20 7.75 13.86
C ALA A 130 4.90 9.13 13.84
N ASP A 131 5.62 9.45 14.92
CA ASP A 131 6.35 10.70 15.15
C ASP A 131 7.47 10.45 16.16
N GLU A 132 8.68 10.86 15.79
CA GLU A 132 9.90 10.59 16.54
C GLU A 132 9.85 11.16 17.97
N ARG A 133 9.36 12.39 18.14
CA ARG A 133 9.30 13.06 19.44
C ARG A 133 8.32 12.35 20.36
N ARG A 134 7.14 11.97 19.85
CA ARG A 134 6.13 11.23 20.63
C ARG A 134 6.60 9.83 21.00
N ALA A 135 7.28 9.10 20.10
CA ALA A 135 7.88 7.81 20.42
C ALA A 135 8.96 7.95 21.51
N THR A 136 9.79 8.99 21.43
CA THR A 136 10.83 9.30 22.42
C THR A 136 10.21 9.62 23.80
N ILE A 137 9.16 10.42 23.85
CA ILE A 137 8.42 10.71 25.10
C ILE A 137 7.88 9.42 25.72
N LEU A 138 7.26 8.54 24.92
CA LEU A 138 6.73 7.27 25.43
C LEU A 138 7.84 6.38 26.03
N ARG A 139 9.00 6.31 25.38
CA ARG A 139 10.19 5.59 25.87
C ARG A 139 10.77 6.21 27.14
N LEU A 140 10.77 7.53 27.26
CA LEU A 140 11.19 8.23 28.48
C LEU A 140 10.26 7.89 29.64
N LEU A 141 8.94 7.96 29.42
CA LEU A 141 7.92 7.68 30.44
C LEU A 141 7.79 6.19 30.81
N GLU A 142 8.47 5.29 30.11
CA GLU A 142 8.58 3.89 30.49
C GLU A 142 9.38 3.71 31.78
N GLN A 143 10.32 4.62 32.05
CA GLN A 143 11.19 4.58 33.23
C GLN A 143 10.47 5.08 34.51
N GLY A 144 9.37 5.84 34.34
CA GLY A 144 8.62 6.41 35.45
C GLY A 144 7.78 7.61 35.02
N ASP A 145 6.96 8.11 35.95
CA ASP A 145 6.23 9.36 35.76
C ASP A 145 7.23 10.55 35.83
N GLU A 146 7.18 11.49 34.89
CA GLU A 146 8.17 12.58 34.76
C GLU A 146 7.50 13.97 34.61
N CYS A 147 8.16 15.05 35.07
CA CYS A 147 7.62 16.41 34.94
C CYS A 147 7.75 16.95 33.52
N LEU A 148 6.82 17.82 33.10
CA LEU A 148 6.89 18.51 31.80
C LEU A 148 8.26 19.16 31.54
N CYS A 149 8.80 19.84 32.56
CA CYS A 149 10.12 20.45 32.56
C CYS A 149 11.24 19.49 32.14
N ASN A 150 11.35 18.37 32.83
CA ASN A 150 12.39 17.37 32.60
C ASN A 150 12.21 16.66 31.25
N ILE A 151 10.96 16.46 30.80
CA ILE A 151 10.70 15.93 29.46
C ILE A 151 11.18 16.92 28.39
N ALA A 152 10.89 18.22 28.57
CA ALA A 152 11.36 19.27 27.66
C ALA A 152 12.89 19.35 27.60
N ASP A 153 13.54 19.33 28.77
CA ASP A 153 15.00 19.31 28.88
C ASP A 153 15.62 18.07 28.21
N ALA A 154 15.04 16.89 28.42
CA ALA A 154 15.53 15.64 27.83
C ALA A 154 15.39 15.58 26.30
N LEU A 155 14.38 16.24 25.74
CA LEU A 155 14.18 16.34 24.29
C LEU A 155 14.96 17.52 23.65
N GLY A 156 15.47 18.46 24.47
CA GLY A 156 16.04 19.71 23.97
C GLY A 156 15.00 20.63 23.30
N ASP A 157 13.75 20.52 23.71
CA ASP A 157 12.61 21.25 23.14
C ASP A 157 12.01 22.23 24.17
N SER A 158 11.19 23.18 23.70
CA SER A 158 10.46 24.08 24.59
C SER A 158 9.28 23.38 25.29
N GLU A 159 8.94 23.79 26.52
CA GLU A 159 7.77 23.25 27.23
C GLU A 159 6.45 23.34 26.43
N PRO A 160 6.14 24.42 25.69
CA PRO A 160 4.95 24.47 24.84
C PRO A 160 4.95 23.40 23.74
N ALA A 161 6.10 23.14 23.11
CA ALA A 161 6.23 22.12 22.06
C ALA A 161 6.01 20.71 22.64
N VAL A 162 6.63 20.41 23.78
CA VAL A 162 6.42 19.13 24.48
C VAL A 162 4.99 18.99 24.98
N SER A 163 4.38 20.07 25.49
CA SER A 163 2.97 20.07 25.90
C SER A 163 2.03 19.72 24.75
N TYR A 164 2.31 20.19 23.52
CA TYR A 164 1.54 19.81 22.33
C TYR A 164 1.62 18.30 22.07
N HIS A 165 2.82 17.72 22.11
CA HIS A 165 3.01 16.28 21.94
C HIS A 165 2.30 15.46 23.03
N LEU A 166 2.43 15.88 24.30
CA LEU A 166 1.76 15.23 25.43
C LEU A 166 0.23 15.35 25.35
N GLN A 167 -0.29 16.45 24.80
CA GLN A 167 -1.72 16.60 24.56
C GLN A 167 -2.22 15.57 23.53
N ARG A 168 -1.53 15.42 22.39
CA ARG A 168 -1.87 14.40 21.38
C ARG A 168 -1.83 12.98 21.96
N LEU A 169 -0.80 12.66 22.74
CA LEU A 169 -0.68 11.37 23.42
C LEU A 169 -1.80 11.14 24.45
N ARG A 170 -2.29 12.20 25.11
CA ARG A 170 -3.44 12.13 26.02
C ARG A 170 -4.76 11.91 25.29
N GLU A 171 -4.97 12.56 24.15
CA GLU A 171 -6.20 12.47 23.35
C GLU A 171 -6.50 11.00 22.97
N VAL A 172 -5.47 10.24 22.57
CA VAL A 172 -5.59 8.79 22.29
C VAL A 172 -5.41 7.88 23.51
N GLY A 173 -5.26 8.45 24.71
CA GLY A 173 -5.21 7.73 25.99
C GLY A 173 -3.90 7.00 26.29
N LEU A 174 -2.77 7.37 25.67
CA LEU A 174 -1.47 6.73 25.89
C LEU A 174 -0.77 7.22 27.16
N VAL A 175 -0.98 8.48 27.54
CA VAL A 175 -0.39 9.07 28.75
C VAL A 175 -1.45 9.68 29.67
N ARG A 176 -1.18 9.64 30.97
CA ARG A 176 -1.96 10.32 32.02
C ARG A 176 -1.26 11.60 32.45
N ARG A 177 -2.02 12.54 33.01
CA ARG A 177 -1.53 13.80 33.59
C ARG A 177 -1.87 13.86 35.07
N ARG A 178 -0.90 14.19 35.92
CA ARG A 178 -1.04 14.32 37.37
C ARG A 178 -0.44 15.67 37.82
N PRO A 179 -1.27 16.68 38.14
CA PRO A 179 -0.77 17.92 38.73
C PRO A 179 -0.30 17.65 40.17
N GLU A 180 0.85 18.22 40.54
CA GLU A 180 1.43 18.11 41.88
C GLU A 180 2.10 19.43 42.27
N GLY A 181 1.38 20.22 43.08
CA GLY A 181 1.78 21.57 43.43
C GLY A 181 1.89 22.47 42.20
N LYS A 182 3.07 23.05 41.97
CA LYS A 182 3.37 23.91 40.80
C LYS A 182 3.81 23.12 39.56
N ARG A 183 3.98 21.80 39.67
CA ARG A 183 4.47 20.94 38.59
C ARG A 183 3.36 20.06 38.04
N VAL A 184 3.54 19.60 36.81
CA VAL A 184 2.66 18.64 36.17
C VAL A 184 3.50 17.45 35.74
N TYR A 185 3.11 16.26 36.21
CA TYR A 185 3.74 15.00 35.87
C TYR A 185 2.91 14.25 34.84
N TYR A 186 3.60 13.52 33.98
CA TYR A 186 3.02 12.64 32.99
C TYR A 186 3.52 11.22 33.19
N GLY A 187 2.71 10.23 32.84
CA GLY A 187 3.08 8.83 32.95
C GLY A 187 2.33 7.97 31.96
N LEU A 188 2.82 6.76 31.69
CA LEU A 188 2.13 5.84 30.79
C LEU A 188 0.85 5.29 31.40
N THR A 189 -0.21 5.22 30.59
CA THR A 189 -1.39 4.41 30.89
C THR A 189 -1.11 2.93 30.62
N ARG A 190 -2.07 2.04 30.89
CA ARG A 190 -1.99 0.63 30.45
C ARG A 190 -1.87 0.53 28.93
N LYS A 191 -2.63 1.36 28.20
CA LYS A 191 -2.59 1.46 26.73
C LYS A 191 -1.22 1.95 26.25
N GLY A 192 -0.68 2.99 26.89
CA GLY A 192 0.68 3.50 26.61
C GLY A 192 1.77 2.45 26.77
N ARG A 193 1.75 1.68 27.87
CA ARG A 193 2.71 0.58 28.09
C ARG A 193 2.64 -0.50 27.00
N ALA A 194 1.44 -0.92 26.62
CA ALA A 194 1.26 -1.90 25.55
C ALA A 194 1.81 -1.41 24.20
N VAL A 195 1.70 -0.10 23.92
CA VAL A 195 2.27 0.51 22.70
C VAL A 195 3.79 0.53 22.75
N VAL A 196 4.39 0.86 23.89
CA VAL A 196 5.87 0.81 24.04
C VAL A 196 6.40 -0.62 23.83
N GLU A 197 5.73 -1.62 24.41
CA GLU A 197 6.06 -3.04 24.17
C GLU A 197 5.95 -3.43 22.69
N LEU A 198 4.92 -2.94 21.98
CA LEU A 198 4.79 -3.14 20.54
C LEU A 198 5.96 -2.53 19.77
N LEU A 199 6.35 -1.30 20.09
CA LEU A 199 7.48 -0.62 19.44
C LEU A 199 8.80 -1.39 19.64
N HIS A 200 9.00 -1.98 20.82
CA HIS A 200 10.17 -2.85 21.07
C HIS A 200 10.18 -4.08 20.17
N ARG A 201 9.06 -4.81 20.09
CA ARG A 201 8.96 -6.00 19.23
C ARG A 201 9.15 -5.66 17.76
N LEU A 202 8.58 -4.55 17.29
CA LEU A 202 8.75 -4.10 15.91
C LEU A 202 10.20 -3.77 15.60
N ARG A 203 10.87 -3.04 16.49
CA ARG A 203 12.30 -2.72 16.34
C ARG A 203 13.15 -4.00 16.29
N GLU A 204 12.96 -4.93 17.22
CA GLU A 204 13.67 -6.21 17.25
C GLU A 204 13.47 -7.04 15.98
N THR A 205 12.28 -6.99 15.38
CA THR A 205 11.97 -7.73 14.14
C THR A 205 12.58 -7.09 12.89
N ILE A 206 12.76 -5.76 12.89
CA ILE A 206 13.29 -5.01 11.75
C ILE A 206 14.82 -4.96 11.77
N GLU A 207 15.41 -4.82 12.97
CA GLU A 207 16.86 -4.67 13.16
C GLU A 207 17.60 -6.00 13.44
N GLY A 208 16.87 -7.06 13.78
CA GLY A 208 17.39 -8.41 14.04
C GLY A 208 17.41 -9.29 12.79
#